data_AF-A0A966MC47-F1
#
_entry.id   AF-A0A966MC47-F1
#
_cell.length_a   1.000
_cell.length_b   1.000
_cell.length_c   1.000
_cell.angle_alpha   90.00
_cell.angle_beta   90.00
_cell.angle_gamma   90.00
#
_symmetry.space_group_name_H-M   'P 1'
#
loop_
_entity.id
_entity.type
_entity.pdbx_description
1 polymer ?
#
loop_
_entity_poly.entity_id
_entity_poly.type
_entity_poly.pdbx_seq_one_letter_code
_entity_poly.pdbx_strand_id
1 'polypeptide(L)' 'MYGMTDREKDIIAVVWNDLVLRKQLENDPYSLSKNDLKLLKLNDAFNTRLVEINDRLQASKRQQAIKAYLQ' A
#
# COMPACT_ATOMS: atom_id res chain seq x y z
N MET A 1 -16.24 9.08 -22.45
CA MET A 1 -14.91 8.62 -21.97
C MET A 1 -14.81 9.08 -20.52
N TYR A 2 -14.95 8.18 -19.54
CA TYR A 2 -14.76 8.58 -18.14
C TYR A 2 -13.25 8.80 -17.95
N GLY A 3 -12.85 10.06 -17.79
CA GLY A 3 -11.49 10.40 -17.42
C GLY A 3 -11.18 9.87 -16.02
N MET A 4 -9.90 9.60 -15.77
CA MET A 4 -9.41 9.17 -14.47
C MET A 4 -9.90 10.09 -13.36
N THR A 5 -10.46 9.50 -12.31
CA THR A 5 -10.94 10.21 -11.12
C THR A 5 -9.77 10.83 -10.36
N ASP A 6 -10.01 11.91 -9.62
CA ASP A 6 -8.94 12.55 -8.84
C ASP A 6 -8.34 11.61 -7.80
N ARG A 7 -9.15 10.68 -7.27
CA ARG A 7 -8.69 9.63 -6.37
C ARG A 7 -7.67 8.69 -7.04
N GLU A 8 -7.92 8.30 -8.28
CA GLU A 8 -6.99 7.45 -9.04
C GLU A 8 -5.69 8.20 -9.34
N LYS A 9 -5.77 9.51 -9.65
CA LYS A 9 -4.59 10.36 -9.84
C LYS A 9 -3.76 10.45 -8.56
N ASP A 10 -4.41 10.66 -7.41
CA ASP A 10 -3.74 10.72 -6.11
C ASP A 10 -3.04 9.40 -5.77
N ILE A 11 -3.68 8.27 -6.03
CA ILE A 11 -3.07 6.94 -5.84
C ILE A 11 -1.81 6.81 -6.71
N ILE A 12 -1.89 7.19 -7.99
CA ILE A 12 -0.75 7.13 -8.90
C ILE A 12 0.39 8.03 -8.42
N ALA A 13 0.08 9.26 -7.97
CA ALA A 13 1.07 10.19 -7.45
C ALA A 13 1.80 9.62 -6.22
N VAL A 14 1.05 9.00 -5.29
CA VAL A 14 1.64 8.39 -4.08
C VAL A 14 2.54 7.21 -4.43
N VAL A 15 2.10 6.32 -5.33
CA VAL A 15 2.90 5.16 -5.76
C VAL A 15 4.14 5.62 -6.52
N TRP A 16 4.01 6.59 -7.41
CA TRP A 16 5.13 7.14 -8.17
C TRP A 16 6.18 7.79 -7.25
N ASN A 17 5.74 8.59 -6.28
CA ASN A 17 6.64 9.21 -5.30
C ASN A 17 7.41 8.16 -4.49
N ASP A 18 6.76 7.09 -4.04
CA ASP A 18 7.44 6.00 -3.33
C ASP A 18 8.53 5.33 -4.18
N LEU A 19 8.23 5.02 -5.44
CA LEU A 19 9.19 4.43 -6.37
C LEU A 19 10.41 5.33 -6.60
N VAL A 20 10.18 6.62 -6.81
CA VAL A 20 11.27 7.60 -7.01
C VAL A 20 12.14 7.70 -5.77
N LEU A 21 11.53 7.81 -4.58
CA LEU A 21 12.25 7.93 -3.32
C LEU A 21 13.06 6.67 -2.99
N ARG A 22 12.53 5.47 -3.26
CA ARG A 22 13.27 4.21 -3.08
C ARG A 22 14.46 4.11 -4.03
N LYS A 23 14.26 4.42 -5.31
CA LYS A 23 15.35 4.45 -6.29
C LYS A 23 16.43 5.46 -5.90
N GLN A 24 16.03 6.60 -5.35
CA GLN A 24 16.98 7.59 -4.86
C GLN A 24 17.76 7.07 -3.63
N LEU A 25 17.10 6.38 -2.71
CA LEU A 25 17.75 5.72 -1.55
C LEU A 25 18.79 4.68 -1.99
N GLU A 26 18.52 3.92 -3.06
CA GLU A 26 19.44 2.92 -3.61
C GLU A 26 20.70 3.54 -4.23
N ASN A 27 20.57 4.69 -4.89
CA ASN A 27 21.67 5.34 -5.59
C ASN A 27 22.46 6.31 -4.70
N ASP A 28 21.78 7.05 -3.82
CA ASP A 28 22.37 7.98 -2.86
C ASP A 28 21.55 7.99 -1.54
N PRO A 29 21.95 7.17 -0.55
CA PRO A 29 21.21 6.98 0.69
C PRO A 29 21.03 8.23 1.55
N TYR A 30 21.85 9.27 1.35
CA TYR A 30 21.83 10.50 2.16
C TYR A 30 21.19 11.69 1.44
N SER A 31 20.77 11.52 0.18
CA SER A 31 20.14 12.58 -0.61
C SER A 31 18.69 12.88 -0.23
N LEU A 32 18.05 12.00 0.57
CA LEU A 32 16.66 12.15 0.98
C LEU A 32 16.50 13.10 2.17
N SER A 33 15.48 13.96 2.09
CA SER A 33 15.13 14.79 3.23
C SER A 33 14.45 13.98 4.34
N LYS A 34 14.39 14.54 5.54
CA LYS A 34 13.65 13.93 6.66
C LYS A 34 12.16 13.72 6.33
N ASN A 35 11.58 14.57 5.49
CA ASN A 35 10.19 14.44 5.07
C ASN A 35 10.01 13.26 4.11
N ASP A 36 10.94 13.07 3.17
CA ASP A 36 10.91 11.95 2.23
C ASP A 36 11.03 10.62 2.96
N LEU A 37 11.95 10.53 3.92
CA LEU A 37 12.10 9.36 4.80
C LEU A 37 10.82 9.09 5.62
N LYS A 38 10.10 10.14 6.01
CA LYS A 38 8.81 10.00 6.71
C LYS A 38 7.72 9.47 5.77
N LEU A 39 7.68 9.93 4.52
CA LEU A 39 6.75 9.43 3.51
C LEU A 39 6.97 7.95 3.22
N LEU A 40 8.24 7.53 3.04
CA LEU A 40 8.58 6.12 2.86
C LEU A 40 8.10 5.26 4.04
N LYS A 41 8.37 5.68 5.28
CA LYS A 41 7.91 4.97 6.48
C LYS A 41 6.39 4.87 6.58
N LEU A 42 5.68 5.93 6.22
CA LEU A 42 4.22 5.93 6.20
C LEU A 42 3.69 4.96 5.15
N ASN A 43 4.32 4.89 3.98
CA ASN A 43 3.95 3.96 2.92
C ASN A 43 4.20 2.50 3.34
N ASP A 44 5.34 2.21 3.96
CA ASP A 44 5.65 0.88 4.52
C ASP A 44 4.62 0.45 5.57
N ALA A 45 4.26 1.35 6.49
CA ALA A 45 3.26 1.09 7.52
C ALA A 45 1.86 0.85 6.91
N PHE A 46 1.51 1.62 5.88
CA PHE A 46 0.24 1.46 5.16
C PHE A 46 0.16 0.11 4.45
N ASN A 47 1.21 -0.26 3.71
CA ASN A 47 1.30 -1.56 3.02
C ASN A 47 1.22 -2.72 4.00
N THR A 48 1.87 -2.63 5.17
CA THR A 48 1.79 -3.64 6.22
C THR A 48 0.35 -3.83 6.71
N ARG A 49 -0.36 -2.74 6.99
CA ARG A 49 -1.78 -2.80 7.40
C ARG A 49 -2.67 -3.38 6.32
N LEU A 50 -2.42 -3.08 5.04
CA LEU A 50 -3.19 -3.65 3.93
C LEU A 50 -3.05 -5.17 3.88
N VAL A 51 -1.84 -5.70 4.06
CA VAL A 51 -1.60 -7.15 4.12
C VAL A 51 -2.36 -7.76 5.28
N GLU A 52 -2.26 -7.19 6.49
CA GLU A 52 -2.99 -7.68 7.66
C GLU A 52 -4.51 -7.70 7.46
N ILE A 53 -5.08 -6.65 6.85
CA ILE A 53 -6.51 -6.57 6.56
C ILE A 53 -6.91 -7.64 5.55
N ASN A 54 -6.11 -7.81 4.49
CA ASN A 54 -6.36 -8.83 3.49
C ASN A 54 -6.34 -10.24 4.11
N ASP A 55 -5.35 -10.54 4.96
CA ASP A 55 -5.24 -11.85 5.61
C ASP A 55 -6.44 -12.13 6.52
N ARG A 56 -6.88 -11.14 7.30
CA ARG A 56 -8.09 -11.24 8.12
C ARG A 56 -9.33 -11.47 7.28
N LEU A 57 -9.45 -10.77 6.15
CA LEU A 57 -10.58 -10.94 5.23
C LEU A 57 -10.59 -12.36 4.64
N GLN A 58 -9.44 -12.88 4.22
CA GLN A 58 -9.33 -14.25 3.71
C GLN A 58 -9.67 -15.29 4.77
N ALA A 59 -9.19 -15.11 6.01
CA ALA A 59 -9.53 -15.99 7.13
C ALA A 59 -11.03 -16.00 7.41
N SER A 60 -11.67 -14.83 7.42
CA SER A 60 -13.13 -14.71 7.60
C SER A 60 -13.90 -15.41 6.49
N LYS A 61 -13.51 -15.23 5.22
CA LYS A 61 -14.12 -15.92 4.08
C LYS A 61 -14.00 -17.44 4.20
N ARG A 62 -12.84 -17.96 4.62
CA ARG A 62 -12.63 -19.41 4.85
C ARG A 62 -13.56 -19.94 5.94
N GLN A 63 -13.70 -19.22 7.06
CA GLN A 63 -14.62 -19.60 8.14
C GLN A 63 -16.08 -19.63 7.69
N GLN A 64 -16.50 -18.63 6.91
CA GLN A 64 -17.85 -18.59 6.35
C GLN A 64 -18.11 -19.76 5.40
N ALA A 65 -17.15 -20.08 4.52
CA ALA A 65 -17.26 -21.21 3.62
C ALA A 65 -17.40 -22.53 4.40
N ILE A 66 -16.54 -22.78 5.40
CA ILE A 66 -16.62 -23.99 6.23
C ILE A 66 -17.97 -24.08 6.95
N LYS A 67 -18.45 -22.98 7.52
CA LYS A 67 -19.76 -22.95 8.19
C LYS A 67 -20.90 -23.27 7.23
N ALA A 68 -20.84 -22.77 5.99
CA ALA A 68 -21.84 -23.03 4.97
C ALA A 68 -21.85 -24.50 4.49
N TYR A 69 -20.70 -25.19 4.50
CA TYR A 69 -20.62 -26.62 4.16
C TYR A 69 -21.13 -27.55 5.27
N LEU A 70 -21.15 -27.09 6.52
CA LEU A 70 -21.57 -27.87 7.69
C LEU A 70 -23.04 -27.66 8.08
N GLN A 71 -23.75 -26.75 7.39
CA GLN A 71 -25.19 -26.49 7.53
C GLN A 71 -25.96 -27.18 6.40
#